data_AF-A0A9P3N605-F1
#
_entry.id   AF-A0A9P3N605-F1
#
_cell.length_a   1.000
_cell.length_b   1.000
_cell.length_c   1.000
_cell.angle_alpha   90.00
_cell.angle_beta   90.00
_cell.angle_gamma   90.00
#
_symmetry.space_group_name_H-M   'P 1'
#
loop_
_entity.id
_entity.type
_entity.pdbx_description
1 polymer ?
#
loop_
_entity_poly.entity_id
_entity_poly.type
_entity_poly.pdbx_seq_one_letter_code
_entity_poly.pdbx_strand_id
1 'polypeptide(L)'
;MGHSSLVRRSLLPLLLLALSLGGLRVSASSRPIVIGRRGAMGPMPESTLEGYDRAIADGADYVECNVICTADLELICWNDLDLSLVTNVVHHPELSQLKSTAVIEGQEMQGFFAFNFTLQQIQILRVEQRYQWRDKTLHGRLPIPTLAAVLALVLSANQSPSLLAARGNRPVGLILEPRHPDFHASIGCPLLEQLLELLSANNLQPPPRPSNPFTALNPSSSLSSSSLSLADSLASLKAAATAGATAGGATAAATAGATAGGVSFWIQQCTRW
;
A
#
# COMPACT_ATOMS: atom_id res chain seq x y z
N MET A 1 -37.20 -70.61 54.91
CA MET A 1 -36.07 -69.82 55.42
C MET A 1 -35.41 -69.18 54.19
N GLY A 2 -35.57 -67.92 53.83
CA GLY A 2 -35.70 -66.70 54.64
C GLY A 2 -34.42 -65.88 54.46
N HIS A 3 -34.58 -64.60 54.12
CA HIS A 3 -33.59 -63.50 53.92
C HIS A 3 -33.11 -63.34 52.46
N SER A 4 -33.56 -62.37 51.64
CA SER A 4 -33.75 -60.90 51.76
C SER A 4 -32.49 -60.09 51.42
N SER A 5 -32.64 -59.26 50.36
CA SER A 5 -31.99 -57.94 50.10
C SER A 5 -30.45 -57.89 50.01
N LEU A 6 -29.81 -57.16 49.10
CA LEU A 6 -29.99 -55.72 48.86
C LEU A 6 -29.56 -55.35 47.43
N VAL A 7 -30.44 -54.62 46.77
CA VAL A 7 -30.14 -53.69 45.69
C VAL A 7 -29.18 -52.61 46.22
N ARG A 8 -27.97 -52.50 45.67
CA ARG A 8 -27.13 -51.30 45.82
C ARG A 8 -27.31 -50.43 44.58
N ARG A 9 -28.38 -49.63 44.60
CA ARG A 9 -28.50 -48.41 43.80
C ARG A 9 -27.41 -47.45 44.28
N SER A 10 -26.45 -47.12 43.42
CA SER A 10 -25.64 -45.92 43.59
C SER A 10 -26.06 -44.91 42.52
N LEU A 11 -27.13 -44.18 42.83
CA LEU A 11 -27.41 -42.88 42.24
C LEU A 11 -26.77 -41.84 43.16
N LEU A 12 -25.82 -41.06 42.65
CA LEU A 12 -25.63 -39.63 42.92
C LEU A 12 -24.36 -39.14 42.18
N PRO A 13 -24.27 -37.85 41.81
CA PRO A 13 -24.70 -37.38 40.49
C PRO A 13 -23.62 -36.53 39.81
N LEU A 14 -23.90 -36.17 38.55
CA LEU A 14 -23.60 -34.89 37.92
C LEU A 14 -22.82 -33.89 38.81
N LEU A 15 -21.49 -33.92 38.77
CA LEU A 15 -20.66 -32.77 39.12
C LEU A 15 -19.91 -32.36 37.86
N LEU A 16 -20.46 -31.33 37.22
CA LEU A 16 -19.74 -30.26 36.51
C LEU A 16 -18.22 -30.44 36.64
N LEU A 17 -17.51 -30.64 35.54
CA LEU A 17 -17.16 -29.52 34.70
C LEU A 17 -16.71 -30.11 33.37
N ALA A 18 -17.57 -30.00 32.35
CA ALA A 18 -17.07 -29.91 30.99
C ALA A 18 -16.15 -28.68 30.97
N LEU A 19 -14.87 -28.88 31.28
CA LEU A 19 -13.79 -28.08 30.74
C LEU A 19 -13.76 -28.41 29.25
N SER A 20 -14.80 -27.96 28.55
CA SER A 20 -14.63 -27.37 27.25
C SER A 20 -13.54 -26.33 27.46
N LEU A 21 -12.29 -26.74 27.27
CA LEU A 21 -11.29 -25.87 26.71
C LEU A 21 -11.85 -25.50 25.32
N GLY A 22 -12.87 -24.63 25.30
CA GLY A 22 -12.91 -23.56 24.34
C GLY A 22 -11.62 -22.83 24.58
N GLY A 23 -10.56 -23.34 23.92
CA GLY A 23 -9.23 -22.82 24.05
C GLY A 23 -9.37 -21.32 23.88
N LEU A 24 -8.95 -20.58 24.89
CA LEU A 24 -8.72 -19.16 24.75
C LEU A 24 -7.98 -19.02 23.43
N ARG A 25 -8.66 -18.55 22.40
CA ARG A 25 -7.97 -18.02 21.23
C ARG A 25 -7.27 -16.80 21.79
N VAL A 26 -6.00 -16.99 22.12
CA VAL A 26 -5.12 -15.89 22.43
C VAL A 26 -5.28 -14.91 21.28
N SER A 27 -5.82 -13.75 21.64
CA SER A 27 -6.13 -12.64 20.77
C SER A 27 -4.92 -12.24 19.93
N ALA A 28 -5.18 -11.57 18.81
CA ALA A 28 -4.21 -11.07 17.83
C ALA A 28 -2.85 -10.73 18.47
N SER A 29 -1.80 -11.34 17.92
CA SER A 29 -0.39 -11.20 18.31
C SER A 29 -0.08 -9.85 18.96
N SER A 30 0.25 -9.86 20.25
CA SER A 30 0.59 -8.70 21.09
C SER A 30 1.95 -8.07 20.76
N ARG A 31 2.49 -8.32 19.57
CA ARG A 31 3.78 -7.76 19.14
C ARG A 31 3.56 -6.44 18.39
N PRO A 32 4.51 -5.50 18.46
CA PRO A 32 4.45 -4.29 17.66
C PRO A 32 4.35 -4.58 16.15
N ILE A 33 3.60 -3.74 15.43
CA ILE A 33 3.62 -3.72 13.96
C ILE A 33 4.91 -3.03 13.53
N VAL A 34 5.64 -3.66 12.61
CA VAL A 34 6.87 -3.09 12.03
C VAL A 34 6.56 -2.53 10.65
N ILE A 35 6.83 -1.23 10.44
CA ILE A 35 6.62 -0.54 9.17
C ILE A 35 7.98 -0.18 8.58
N GLY A 36 8.25 -0.68 7.36
CA GLY A 36 9.38 -0.27 6.53
C GLY A 36 9.12 1.09 5.91
N ARG A 37 9.42 2.15 6.67
CA ARG A 37 9.26 3.55 6.26
C ARG A 37 10.12 3.83 5.02
N ARG A 38 9.49 4.20 3.89
CA ARG A 38 10.14 4.34 2.58
C ARG A 38 11.03 3.14 2.22
N GLY A 39 10.59 1.93 2.60
CA GLY A 39 11.40 0.71 2.58
C GLY A 39 12.35 0.63 3.77
N ALA A 40 13.61 0.30 3.54
CA ALA A 40 14.66 0.23 4.55
C ALA A 40 15.57 1.47 4.47
N MET A 41 14.98 2.69 4.58
CA MET A 41 15.70 3.98 4.39
C MET A 41 16.89 4.21 5.36
N GLY A 42 17.06 3.33 6.34
CA GLY A 42 18.20 3.35 7.22
C GLY A 42 19.48 2.83 6.54
N PRO A 43 19.53 1.53 6.19
CA PRO A 43 20.66 0.94 5.47
C PRO A 43 20.66 1.18 3.95
N MET A 44 19.52 1.55 3.35
CA MET A 44 19.38 1.73 1.89
C MET A 44 19.02 3.18 1.54
N PRO A 45 19.31 3.66 0.31
CA PRO A 45 18.69 4.87 -0.19
C PRO A 45 17.16 4.73 -0.16
N GLU A 46 16.47 5.77 0.32
CA GLU A 46 15.03 5.73 0.55
C GLU A 46 14.22 5.53 -0.72
N SER A 47 13.04 4.93 -0.59
CA SER A 47 12.07 4.77 -1.68
C SER A 47 12.67 4.11 -2.93
N THR A 48 13.54 3.11 -2.76
CA THR A 48 14.09 2.27 -3.84
C THR A 48 13.47 0.88 -3.79
N LEU A 49 13.40 0.18 -4.93
CA LEU A 49 12.83 -1.17 -4.99
C LEU A 49 13.62 -2.14 -4.10
N GLU A 50 14.94 -2.01 -4.08
CA GLU A 50 15.86 -2.75 -3.21
C GLU A 50 15.67 -2.40 -1.74
N GLY A 51 15.36 -1.13 -1.43
CA GLY A 51 14.99 -0.70 -0.09
C GLY A 51 13.69 -1.36 0.39
N TYR A 52 12.70 -1.49 -0.50
CA TYR A 52 11.44 -2.19 -0.21
C TYR A 52 11.66 -3.70 -0.01
N ASP A 53 12.42 -4.34 -0.90
CA ASP A 53 12.78 -5.75 -0.78
C ASP A 53 13.51 -6.03 0.54
N ARG A 54 14.48 -5.17 0.87
CA ARG A 54 15.22 -5.27 2.13
C ARG A 54 14.31 -5.18 3.35
N ALA A 55 13.37 -4.24 3.37
CA ALA A 55 12.42 -4.11 4.48
C ALA A 55 11.54 -5.35 4.65
N ILE A 56 11.12 -5.95 3.54
CA ILE A 56 10.34 -7.20 3.55
C ILE A 56 11.17 -8.36 4.10
N ALA A 57 12.42 -8.49 3.65
CA ALA A 57 13.36 -9.49 4.12
C ALA A 57 13.70 -9.34 5.61
N ASP A 58 13.81 -8.09 6.09
CA ASP A 58 14.03 -7.76 7.51
C ASP A 58 12.76 -7.97 8.38
N GLY A 59 11.64 -8.36 7.78
CA GLY A 59 10.43 -8.78 8.50
C GLY A 59 9.38 -7.68 8.70
N ALA A 60 9.44 -6.58 7.95
CA ALA A 60 8.42 -5.52 8.03
C ALA A 60 7.03 -6.07 7.73
N ASP A 61 6.04 -5.77 8.59
CA ASP A 61 4.64 -6.11 8.39
C ASP A 61 4.02 -5.32 7.24
N TYR A 62 4.44 -4.07 7.09
CA TYR A 62 4.07 -3.19 5.99
C TYR A 62 5.29 -2.49 5.42
N VAL A 63 5.27 -2.18 4.13
CA VAL A 63 6.18 -1.19 3.55
C VAL A 63 5.42 0.07 3.19
N GLU A 64 6.01 1.24 3.39
CA GLU A 64 5.38 2.55 3.16
C GLU A 64 5.91 3.19 1.87
N CYS A 65 4.98 3.58 1.00
CA CYS A 65 5.23 4.32 -0.22
C CYS A 65 4.51 5.67 -0.16
N ASN A 66 5.29 6.75 -0.18
CA ASN A 66 4.78 8.08 -0.47
C ASN A 66 4.45 8.14 -1.96
N VAL A 67 3.25 8.60 -2.33
CA VAL A 67 2.79 8.60 -3.72
C VAL A 67 2.76 10.02 -4.24
N ILE A 68 3.45 10.27 -5.36
CA ILE A 68 3.35 11.50 -6.16
C ILE A 68 3.20 11.15 -7.64
N CYS A 69 2.85 12.16 -8.43
CA CYS A 69 2.53 12.04 -9.84
C CYS A 69 3.61 12.69 -10.71
N THR A 70 3.89 12.08 -11.85
CA THR A 70 4.77 12.64 -12.90
C THR A 70 3.99 13.53 -13.87
N ALA A 71 4.69 14.21 -14.79
CA ALA A 71 4.07 15.06 -15.81
C ALA A 71 3.19 14.28 -16.80
N ASP A 72 3.54 13.01 -17.06
CA ASP A 72 2.79 12.06 -17.89
C ASP A 72 1.81 11.20 -17.08
N LEU A 73 1.47 11.64 -15.86
CA LEU A 73 0.44 11.07 -14.99
C LEU A 73 0.72 9.64 -14.50
N GLU A 74 2.00 9.27 -14.40
CA GLU A 74 2.43 8.02 -13.78
C GLU A 74 2.60 8.20 -12.27
N LEU A 75 2.29 7.16 -11.50
CA LEU A 75 2.46 7.16 -10.05
C LEU A 75 3.81 6.56 -9.65
N ILE A 76 4.57 7.30 -8.85
CA ILE A 76 5.87 6.87 -8.32
C ILE A 76 5.86 6.81 -6.80
N CYS A 77 6.69 5.94 -6.24
CA CYS A 77 6.95 5.90 -4.81
C CYS A 77 8.05 6.90 -4.46
N TRP A 78 7.67 8.11 -4.07
CA TRP A 78 8.61 9.20 -3.80
C TRP A 78 8.07 10.22 -2.81
N ASN A 79 8.97 10.77 -1.98
CA ASN A 79 8.58 11.60 -0.84
C ASN A 79 8.55 13.11 -1.11
N ASP A 80 9.55 13.64 -1.81
CA ASP A 80 9.72 15.08 -1.96
C ASP A 80 9.27 15.51 -3.36
N LEU A 81 8.54 16.63 -3.47
CA LEU A 81 8.21 17.16 -4.79
C LEU A 81 9.47 17.60 -5.53
N ASP A 82 10.46 18.18 -4.84
CA ASP A 82 11.75 18.55 -5.41
C ASP A 82 12.71 17.35 -5.44
N LEU A 83 13.03 16.90 -6.64
CA LEU A 83 13.93 15.79 -6.92
C LEU A 83 15.39 16.10 -6.52
N SER A 84 15.79 17.37 -6.40
CA SER A 84 17.18 17.72 -6.08
C SER A 84 17.61 17.41 -4.65
N LEU A 85 16.67 17.09 -3.77
CA LEU A 85 16.97 16.82 -2.36
C LEU A 85 17.68 15.48 -2.15
N VAL A 86 17.30 14.45 -2.91
CA VAL A 86 17.79 13.07 -2.73
C VAL A 86 17.97 12.34 -4.07
N THR A 87 18.23 13.07 -5.15
CA THR A 87 18.64 12.49 -6.45
C THR A 87 19.81 13.25 -7.04
N ASN A 88 20.44 12.63 -8.03
CA ASN A 88 21.50 13.23 -8.82
C ASN A 88 21.00 14.18 -9.95
N VAL A 89 19.75 14.66 -9.95
CA VAL A 89 19.17 15.49 -11.05
C VAL A 89 20.02 16.71 -11.39
N VAL A 90 20.71 17.30 -10.42
CA VAL A 90 21.62 18.45 -10.61
C VAL A 90 22.83 18.12 -11.47
N HIS A 91 23.14 16.84 -11.69
CA HIS A 91 24.22 16.34 -12.51
C HIS A 91 23.78 15.95 -13.94
N HIS A 92 22.50 16.20 -14.28
CA HIS A 92 21.92 15.96 -15.61
C HIS A 92 21.67 17.28 -16.35
N PRO A 93 22.66 17.81 -17.11
CA PRO A 93 22.52 19.08 -17.82
C PRO A 93 21.37 19.09 -18.84
N GLU A 94 21.06 17.93 -19.43
CA GLU A 94 19.93 17.71 -20.34
C GLU A 94 18.55 17.83 -19.67
N LEU A 95 18.50 17.90 -18.34
CA LEU A 95 17.28 18.11 -17.54
C LEU A 95 17.26 19.49 -16.87
N SER A 96 18.31 20.31 -17.05
CA SER A 96 18.44 21.61 -16.37
C SER A 96 17.30 22.58 -16.68
N GLN A 97 16.74 22.52 -17.89
CA GLN A 97 15.61 23.34 -18.32
C GLN A 97 14.29 22.99 -17.60
N LEU A 98 14.21 21.85 -16.91
CA LEU A 98 13.02 21.45 -16.15
C LEU A 98 12.99 22.02 -14.73
N LYS A 99 14.07 22.69 -14.31
CA LYS A 99 14.06 23.48 -13.08
C LYS A 99 13.06 24.63 -13.25
N SER A 100 12.18 24.79 -12.27
CA SER A 100 11.12 25.81 -12.34
C SER A 100 10.81 26.38 -10.97
N THR A 101 10.00 27.43 -10.96
CA THR A 101 9.39 27.99 -9.76
C THR A 101 7.91 27.60 -9.73
N ALA A 102 7.43 27.12 -8.58
CA ALA A 102 6.04 26.74 -8.37
C ALA A 102 5.55 27.25 -7.01
N VAL A 103 4.25 27.55 -6.90
CA VAL A 103 3.60 27.85 -5.62
C VAL A 103 2.95 26.58 -5.10
N ILE A 104 3.55 25.97 -4.09
CA ILE A 104 3.10 24.73 -3.47
C ILE A 104 2.54 25.09 -2.10
N GLU A 105 1.25 24.85 -1.88
CA GLU A 105 0.57 25.14 -0.61
C GLU A 105 0.75 26.60 -0.13
N GLY A 106 0.79 27.53 -1.09
CA GLY A 106 0.96 28.97 -0.83
C GLY A 106 2.40 29.42 -0.63
N GLN A 107 3.38 28.53 -0.74
CA GLN A 107 4.80 28.86 -0.68
C GLN A 107 5.42 28.82 -2.07
N GLU A 108 6.08 29.90 -2.48
CA GLU A 108 6.88 29.92 -3.70
C GLU A 108 8.17 29.15 -3.47
N MET A 109 8.41 28.13 -4.29
CA MET A 109 9.57 27.26 -4.23
C MET A 109 10.21 27.17 -5.62
N GLN A 110 11.53 27.11 -5.67
CA GLN A 110 12.26 26.83 -6.91
C GLN A 110 13.00 25.50 -6.79
N GLY A 111 12.81 24.59 -7.75
CA GLY A 111 13.37 23.25 -7.68
C GLY A 111 13.18 22.43 -8.96
N PHE A 112 13.59 21.17 -8.90
CA PHE A 112 13.35 20.18 -9.94
C PHE A 112 12.13 19.36 -9.55
N PHE A 113 10.95 19.86 -9.87
CA PHE A 113 9.72 19.24 -9.36
C PHE A 113 9.31 18.01 -10.15
N ALA A 114 8.99 16.91 -9.47
CA ALA A 114 8.63 15.63 -10.08
C ALA A 114 7.46 15.73 -11.09
N PHE A 115 6.50 16.61 -10.83
CA PHE A 115 5.36 16.86 -11.73
C PHE A 115 5.70 17.58 -13.04
N ASN A 116 6.97 17.98 -13.25
CA ASN A 116 7.47 18.50 -14.52
C ASN A 116 8.25 17.45 -15.33
N PHE A 117 8.48 16.26 -14.77
CA PHE A 117 9.26 15.20 -15.41
C PHE A 117 8.33 14.09 -15.88
N THR A 118 8.55 13.59 -17.09
CA THR A 118 7.97 12.31 -17.52
C THR A 118 8.57 11.15 -16.72
N LEU A 119 7.86 10.03 -16.65
CA LEU A 119 8.40 8.83 -16.02
C LEU A 119 9.73 8.41 -16.67
N GLN A 120 9.83 8.51 -18.00
CA GLN A 120 11.06 8.19 -18.71
C GLN A 120 12.25 9.04 -18.23
N GLN A 121 12.05 10.35 -18.01
CA GLN A 121 13.08 11.24 -17.49
C GLN A 121 13.41 10.91 -16.03
N ILE A 122 12.41 10.59 -15.20
CA ILE A 122 12.63 10.17 -13.80
C ILE A 122 13.46 8.88 -13.73
N GLN A 123 13.25 7.93 -14.65
CA GLN A 123 14.00 6.67 -14.68
C GLN A 123 15.49 6.83 -15.02
N ILE A 124 15.90 8.00 -15.54
CA ILE A 124 17.32 8.33 -15.74
C ILE A 124 17.99 8.65 -14.39
N LEU A 125 17.25 9.23 -13.45
CA LEU A 125 17.77 9.70 -12.17
C LEU A 125 18.18 8.54 -11.27
N ARG A 126 19.14 8.81 -10.39
CA ARG A 126 19.60 7.88 -9.37
C ARG A 126 19.46 8.49 -7.99
N VAL A 127 18.95 7.68 -7.08
CA VAL A 127 18.69 8.05 -5.70
C VAL A 127 20.00 8.21 -4.94
N GLU A 128 20.05 9.27 -4.15
CA GLU A 128 21.16 9.63 -3.29
C GLU A 128 20.80 9.42 -1.83
N GLN A 129 21.78 9.10 -0.99
CA GLN A 129 21.53 8.91 0.43
C GLN A 129 21.31 10.27 1.10
N ARG A 130 20.11 10.49 1.63
CA ARG A 130 19.67 11.76 2.26
C ARG A 130 20.61 12.25 3.36
N TYR A 131 21.04 11.33 4.23
CA TYR A 131 21.76 11.70 5.44
C TYR A 131 23.25 11.48 5.28
N GLN A 132 24.03 12.54 5.54
CA GLN A 132 25.49 12.52 5.40
C GLN A 132 26.20 11.45 6.24
N TRP A 133 25.62 11.04 7.36
CA TRP A 133 26.17 10.05 8.31
C TRP A 133 25.73 8.61 8.02
N ARG A 134 24.97 8.36 6.94
CA ARG A 134 24.60 7.02 6.50
C ARG A 134 25.60 6.50 5.47
N ASP A 135 25.59 5.19 5.26
CA ASP A 135 26.39 4.54 4.22
C ASP A 135 25.98 5.06 2.83
N LYS A 136 26.98 5.44 2.03
CA LYS A 136 26.84 5.99 0.67
C LYS A 136 27.24 5.00 -0.41
N THR A 137 27.49 3.73 -0.08
CA THR A 137 27.89 2.69 -1.05
C THR A 137 26.90 2.50 -2.21
N LEU A 138 25.62 2.84 -1.99
CA LEU A 138 24.55 2.76 -3.00
C LEU A 138 24.14 4.13 -3.58
N HIS A 139 24.84 5.20 -3.20
CA HIS A 139 24.58 6.56 -3.68
C HIS A 139 24.71 6.61 -5.21
N GLY A 140 23.68 7.12 -5.88
CA GLY A 140 23.69 7.26 -7.34
C GLY A 140 23.59 5.95 -8.11
N ARG A 141 23.15 4.84 -7.49
CA ARG A 141 23.08 3.51 -8.15
C ARG A 141 21.68 3.02 -8.46
N LEU A 142 20.68 3.41 -7.66
CA LEU A 142 19.33 2.84 -7.72
C LEU A 142 18.33 3.85 -8.32
N PRO A 143 17.36 3.41 -9.14
CA PRO A 143 16.34 4.28 -9.71
C PRO A 143 15.19 4.56 -8.74
N ILE A 144 14.35 5.55 -9.08
CA ILE A 144 13.07 5.79 -8.43
C ILE A 144 12.04 4.76 -8.96
N PRO A 145 11.39 3.96 -8.12
CA PRO A 145 10.42 2.97 -8.58
C PRO A 145 9.04 3.58 -8.84
N THR A 146 8.33 3.03 -9.82
CA THR A 146 6.89 3.26 -9.97
C THR A 146 6.14 2.60 -8.82
N LEU A 147 4.96 3.12 -8.51
CA LEU A 147 4.06 2.47 -7.56
C LEU A 147 3.69 1.05 -8.04
N ALA A 148 3.48 0.87 -9.34
CA ALA A 148 3.21 -0.44 -9.93
C ALA A 148 4.34 -1.45 -9.66
N ALA A 149 5.61 -1.03 -9.74
CA ALA A 149 6.75 -1.90 -9.45
C ALA A 149 6.80 -2.31 -7.97
N VAL A 150 6.56 -1.37 -7.05
CA VAL A 150 6.50 -1.68 -5.60
C VAL A 150 5.34 -2.60 -5.28
N LEU A 151 4.17 -2.37 -5.89
CA LEU A 151 3.02 -3.25 -5.75
C LEU A 151 3.32 -4.67 -6.25
N ALA A 152 3.90 -4.80 -7.44
CA ALA A 152 4.28 -6.10 -8.00
C ALA A 152 5.28 -6.84 -7.07
N LEU A 153 6.22 -6.11 -6.46
CA LEU A 153 7.15 -6.68 -5.49
C LEU A 153 6.44 -7.21 -4.23
N VAL A 154 5.50 -6.45 -3.66
CA VAL A 154 4.71 -6.90 -2.50
C VAL A 154 3.82 -8.10 -2.85
N LEU A 155 3.16 -8.09 -4.01
CA LEU A 155 2.36 -9.21 -4.49
C LEU A 155 3.22 -10.47 -4.67
N SER A 156 4.39 -10.34 -5.28
CA SER A 156 5.34 -11.45 -5.49
C SER A 156 5.85 -12.00 -4.16
N ALA A 157 6.20 -11.14 -3.20
CA ALA A 157 6.59 -11.56 -1.86
C ALA A 157 5.48 -12.39 -1.18
N ASN A 158 4.22 -11.98 -1.34
CA ASN A 158 3.06 -12.68 -0.78
C ASN A 158 2.68 -13.97 -1.53
N GLN A 159 3.28 -14.24 -2.68
CA GLN A 159 3.14 -15.52 -3.37
C GLN A 159 4.25 -16.52 -2.95
N SER A 160 5.29 -16.07 -2.25
CA SER A 160 6.41 -16.92 -1.82
C SER A 160 6.06 -17.74 -0.57
N PRO A 161 5.93 -19.08 -0.66
CA PRO A 161 5.57 -19.91 0.48
C PRO A 161 6.63 -19.90 1.58
N SER A 162 7.91 -19.83 1.21
CA SER A 162 9.02 -19.80 2.16
C SER A 162 9.05 -18.49 2.96
N LEU A 163 8.80 -17.36 2.30
CA LEU A 163 8.71 -16.06 2.95
C LEU A 163 7.52 -16.01 3.92
N LEU A 164 6.35 -16.47 3.49
CA LEU A 164 5.17 -16.53 4.35
C LEU A 164 5.37 -17.47 5.54
N ALA A 165 5.96 -18.66 5.32
CA ALA A 165 6.25 -19.60 6.40
C ALA A 165 7.19 -18.99 7.46
N ALA A 166 8.26 -18.31 7.03
CA ALA A 166 9.18 -17.60 7.93
C ALA A 166 8.49 -16.49 8.73
N ARG A 167 7.37 -15.96 8.22
CA ARG A 167 6.56 -14.91 8.84
C ARG A 167 5.35 -15.46 9.61
N GLY A 168 5.21 -16.78 9.77
CA GLY A 168 4.06 -17.39 10.42
C GLY A 168 2.76 -17.19 9.62
N ASN A 169 2.85 -17.30 8.30
CA ASN A 169 1.79 -17.09 7.31
C ASN A 169 1.16 -15.69 7.31
N ARG A 170 1.89 -14.68 7.80
CA ARG A 170 1.47 -13.28 7.74
C ARG A 170 1.91 -12.65 6.42
N PRO A 171 0.98 -12.10 5.61
CA PRO A 171 1.35 -11.36 4.41
C PRO A 171 2.06 -10.04 4.77
N VAL A 172 2.77 -9.49 3.79
CA VAL A 172 3.26 -8.12 3.77
C VAL A 172 2.13 -7.22 3.26
N GLY A 173 1.85 -6.12 3.96
CA GLY A 173 0.95 -5.08 3.47
C GLY A 173 1.68 -3.88 2.86
N LEU A 174 0.90 -2.99 2.24
CA LEU A 174 1.39 -1.75 1.66
C LEU A 174 0.73 -0.56 2.37
N ILE A 175 1.51 0.43 2.78
CA ILE A 175 0.99 1.72 3.26
C ILE A 175 1.26 2.74 2.16
N LEU A 176 0.22 3.45 1.73
CA LEU A 176 0.24 4.43 0.67
C LEU A 176 -0.06 5.79 1.27
N GLU A 177 0.84 6.75 1.08
CA GLU A 177 0.69 8.11 1.57
C GLU A 177 0.67 9.07 0.37
N PRO A 178 -0.52 9.41 -0.18
CA PRO A 178 -0.69 10.48 -1.16
C PRO A 178 -0.06 11.78 -0.68
N ARG A 179 0.94 12.29 -1.40
CA ARG A 179 1.62 13.53 -1.03
C ARG A 179 1.07 14.70 -1.82
N HIS A 180 0.64 15.73 -1.10
CA HIS A 180 0.07 16.95 -1.67
C HIS A 180 -1.09 16.68 -2.67
N PRO A 181 -2.12 15.90 -2.30
CA PRO A 181 -3.19 15.51 -3.23
C PRO A 181 -3.95 16.72 -3.80
N ASP A 182 -4.24 17.73 -2.98
CA ASP A 182 -4.93 18.95 -3.42
C ASP A 182 -4.09 19.75 -4.43
N PHE A 183 -2.77 19.82 -4.22
CA PHE A 183 -1.85 20.46 -5.16
C PHE A 183 -1.79 19.69 -6.49
N HIS A 184 -1.66 18.36 -6.45
CA HIS A 184 -1.69 17.55 -7.66
C HIS A 184 -3.00 17.73 -8.44
N ALA A 185 -4.14 17.78 -7.75
CA ALA A 185 -5.43 18.07 -8.38
C ALA A 185 -5.44 19.46 -9.05
N SER A 186 -4.83 20.47 -8.43
CA SER A 186 -4.75 21.83 -8.98
C SER A 186 -3.95 21.93 -10.28
N ILE A 187 -3.01 21.02 -10.50
CA ILE A 187 -2.19 20.93 -11.73
C ILE A 187 -2.69 19.87 -12.71
N GLY A 188 -3.89 19.33 -12.49
CA GLY A 188 -4.53 18.39 -13.39
C GLY A 188 -4.09 16.93 -13.24
N CYS A 189 -3.40 16.56 -12.16
CA CYS A 189 -3.15 15.15 -11.84
C CYS A 189 -4.19 14.61 -10.83
N PRO A 190 -5.07 13.67 -11.22
CA PRO A 190 -6.06 13.04 -10.35
C PRO A 190 -5.42 11.90 -9.53
N LEU A 191 -4.46 12.26 -8.66
CA LEU A 191 -3.59 11.32 -7.95
C LEU A 191 -4.38 10.29 -7.12
N LEU A 192 -5.45 10.73 -6.44
CA LEU A 192 -6.24 9.83 -5.59
C LEU A 192 -7.08 8.86 -6.45
N GLU A 193 -7.67 9.33 -7.54
CA GLU A 193 -8.45 8.52 -8.46
C GLU A 193 -7.58 7.46 -9.13
N GLN A 194 -6.40 7.84 -9.64
CA GLN A 194 -5.44 6.89 -10.23
C GLN A 194 -4.98 5.85 -9.20
N LEU A 195 -4.75 6.27 -7.95
CA LEU A 195 -4.40 5.36 -6.88
C LEU A 195 -5.51 4.34 -6.63
N LEU A 196 -6.76 4.78 -6.55
CA LEU A 196 -7.91 3.91 -6.35
C LEU A 196 -8.14 2.96 -7.54
N GLU A 197 -7.96 3.44 -8.77
CA GLU A 197 -8.01 2.62 -9.98
C GLU A 197 -6.96 1.52 -9.93
N LEU A 198 -5.69 1.87 -9.62
CA LEU A 198 -4.59 0.91 -9.50
C LEU A 198 -4.86 -0.13 -8.41
N LEU A 199 -5.39 0.28 -7.25
CA LEU A 199 -5.76 -0.64 -6.18
C LEU A 199 -6.91 -1.58 -6.60
N SER A 200 -7.93 -1.04 -7.27
CA SER A 200 -9.09 -1.81 -7.74
C SER A 200 -8.72 -2.83 -8.81
N ALA A 201 -7.86 -2.46 -9.76
CA ALA A 201 -7.38 -3.32 -10.84
C ALA A 201 -6.57 -4.52 -10.29
N ASN A 202 -5.95 -4.35 -9.13
CA ASN A 202 -5.17 -5.40 -8.46
C ASN A 202 -5.95 -6.14 -7.36
N ASN A 203 -7.28 -5.94 -7.27
CA ASN A 203 -8.15 -6.56 -6.27
C ASN A 203 -7.67 -6.37 -4.82
N LEU A 204 -6.97 -5.26 -4.55
CA LEU A 204 -6.51 -4.94 -3.22
C LEU A 204 -7.70 -4.45 -2.38
N GLN A 205 -7.84 -5.00 -1.18
CA GLN A 205 -8.88 -4.60 -0.23
C GLN A 205 -8.27 -3.80 0.92
N PRO A 206 -8.99 -2.77 1.42
CA PRO A 206 -8.58 -2.13 2.65
C PRO A 206 -8.57 -3.20 3.76
N PRO A 207 -7.65 -3.13 4.72
CA PRO A 207 -7.57 -4.06 5.82
C PRO A 207 -8.91 -4.07 6.56
N PRO A 208 -9.29 -5.21 7.15
CA PRO A 208 -10.37 -5.22 8.11
C PRO A 208 -10.08 -4.16 9.18
N ARG A 209 -11.09 -3.32 9.46
CA ARG A 209 -11.00 -2.13 10.32
C ARG A 209 -10.16 -2.42 11.57
N PRO A 210 -9.09 -1.66 11.84
CA PRO A 210 -8.37 -1.81 13.09
C PRO A 210 -9.21 -1.15 14.19
N SER A 211 -9.06 -1.62 15.42
CA SER A 211 -9.57 -0.92 16.61
C SER A 211 -8.71 0.30 17.01
N ASN A 212 -7.78 0.75 16.16
CA ASN A 212 -6.76 1.78 16.45
C ASN A 212 -6.83 2.93 15.42
N PRO A 213 -6.38 4.16 15.74
CA PRO A 213 -6.76 5.41 15.06
C PRO A 213 -6.06 5.65 13.71
N PHE A 214 -5.39 4.66 13.12
CA PHE A 214 -5.05 4.73 11.71
C PHE A 214 -6.35 4.56 10.92
N THR A 215 -6.94 5.69 10.55
CA THR A 215 -8.16 5.72 9.73
C THR A 215 -7.83 5.07 8.40
N ALA A 216 -8.16 3.78 8.25
CA ALA A 216 -8.34 3.20 6.93
C ALA A 216 -9.39 4.06 6.23
N LEU A 217 -9.01 4.72 5.12
CA LEU A 217 -10.00 5.36 4.26
C LEU A 217 -10.98 4.28 3.80
N ASN A 218 -12.18 4.34 4.36
CA ASN A 218 -13.33 3.66 3.83
C ASN A 218 -14.05 4.68 2.95
N PRO A 219 -14.30 4.42 1.66
CA PRO A 219 -14.91 5.39 0.73
C PRO A 219 -16.35 5.81 1.10
N SER A 220 -16.87 5.39 2.25
CA SER A 220 -18.22 5.68 2.72
C SER A 220 -18.30 6.70 3.85
N SER A 221 -17.18 7.27 4.33
CA SER A 221 -17.24 8.20 5.47
C SER A 221 -16.24 9.36 5.40
N SER A 222 -16.38 10.23 4.40
CA SER A 222 -16.10 11.69 4.51
C SER A 222 -16.23 12.37 3.13
N LEU A 223 -17.43 12.39 2.57
CA LEU A 223 -17.76 13.30 1.47
C LEU A 223 -19.08 13.99 1.83
N SER A 224 -18.99 15.07 2.60
CA SER A 224 -20.11 15.99 2.69
C SER A 224 -20.04 16.98 1.52
N SER A 225 -21.16 17.07 0.81
CA SER A 225 -21.56 18.13 -0.14
C SER A 225 -20.81 18.22 -1.47
N SER A 226 -20.92 17.17 -2.28
CA SER A 226 -21.45 17.27 -3.66
C SER A 226 -21.72 15.86 -4.17
N SER A 227 -22.97 15.61 -4.52
CA SER A 227 -23.59 14.29 -4.64
C SER A 227 -23.32 13.64 -6.00
N LEU A 228 -22.40 12.68 -6.04
CA LEU A 228 -22.51 11.45 -6.83
C LEU A 228 -21.90 10.33 -5.98
N SER A 229 -22.66 9.27 -5.70
CA SER A 229 -22.12 8.14 -4.95
C SER A 229 -21.11 7.36 -5.81
N LEU A 230 -20.18 6.65 -5.19
CA LEU A 230 -19.21 5.79 -5.89
C LEU A 230 -19.90 4.70 -6.74
N ALA A 231 -21.14 4.32 -6.37
CA ALA A 231 -21.99 3.47 -7.19
C ALA A 231 -22.49 4.19 -8.46
N ASP A 232 -22.79 5.50 -8.38
CA ASP A 232 -23.20 6.33 -9.51
C ASP A 232 -22.02 6.63 -10.45
N SER A 233 -20.82 6.84 -9.91
CA SER A 233 -19.59 7.01 -10.71
C SER A 233 -19.20 5.70 -11.43
N LEU A 234 -19.28 4.55 -10.74
CA LEU A 234 -19.07 3.23 -11.35
C LEU A 234 -20.14 2.86 -12.37
N ALA A 235 -21.40 3.24 -12.14
CA ALA A 235 -22.48 3.05 -13.10
C ALA A 235 -22.29 3.93 -14.34
N SER A 236 -21.88 5.18 -14.16
CA SER A 236 -21.59 6.13 -15.24
C SER A 236 -20.38 5.71 -16.08
N LEU A 237 -19.33 5.18 -15.45
CA LEU A 237 -18.15 4.63 -16.13
C LEU A 237 -18.46 3.33 -16.88
N LYS A 238 -19.31 2.44 -16.34
CA LYS A 238 -19.78 1.24 -17.06
C LYS A 238 -20.69 1.58 -18.23
N ALA A 239 -21.50 2.62 -18.12
CA ALA A 239 -22.34 3.12 -19.21
C ALA A 239 -21.49 3.76 -20.34
N ALA A 240 -20.43 4.49 -19.99
CA ALA A 240 -19.50 5.06 -20.97
C ALA A 240 -18.67 3.98 -21.70
N ALA A 241 -18.25 2.92 -21.00
CA ALA A 241 -17.50 1.81 -21.58
C ALA A 241 -18.34 0.92 -22.52
N THR A 242 -19.66 0.82 -22.29
CA THR A 242 -20.57 0.05 -23.15
C THR A 242 -21.03 0.81 -24.39
N ALA A 243 -21.05 2.16 -24.34
CA ALA A 243 -21.33 2.99 -25.51
C ALA A 243 -20.19 3.02 -26.55
N GLY A 244 -18.95 2.68 -26.15
CA GLY A 244 -17.77 2.68 -27.03
C GLY A 244 -17.46 1.35 -27.74
N ALA A 245 -18.14 0.24 -27.40
CA ALA A 245 -17.81 -1.08 -27.92
C ALA A 245 -18.83 -1.58 -28.96
N THR A 246 -18.81 -0.97 -30.15
CA THR A 246 -19.30 -1.64 -31.37
C THR A 246 -18.10 -2.00 -32.24
N ALA A 247 -17.56 -3.21 -32.05
CA ALA A 247 -16.97 -4.08 -33.09
C ALA A 247 -16.08 -5.16 -32.47
N GLY A 248 -16.27 -6.41 -32.92
CA GLY A 248 -15.25 -7.45 -32.91
C GLY A 248 -15.18 -8.33 -31.67
N GLY A 249 -15.86 -9.49 -31.74
CA GLY A 249 -15.87 -10.47 -30.67
C GLY A 249 -14.60 -11.33 -30.57
N ALA A 250 -14.39 -11.88 -29.37
CA ALA A 250 -13.91 -13.25 -29.15
C ALA A 250 -14.23 -13.63 -27.70
N THR A 251 -15.09 -14.64 -27.55
CA THR A 251 -15.45 -15.25 -26.27
C THR A 251 -14.33 -16.16 -25.78
N ALA A 252 -13.80 -15.90 -24.59
CA ALA A 252 -13.06 -16.89 -23.80
C ALA A 252 -13.69 -16.96 -22.40
N ALA A 253 -14.30 -18.10 -22.10
CA ALA A 253 -14.92 -18.40 -20.83
C ALA A 253 -13.85 -18.54 -19.73
N ALA A 254 -13.89 -17.68 -18.72
CA ALA A 254 -13.14 -17.86 -17.49
C ALA A 254 -14.03 -18.61 -16.48
N THR A 255 -13.78 -19.91 -16.36
CA THR A 255 -14.22 -20.75 -15.24
C THR A 255 -13.76 -20.16 -13.92
N ALA A 256 -14.67 -20.08 -12.95
CA ALA A 256 -14.42 -19.65 -11.58
C ALA A 256 -13.31 -20.48 -10.92
N GLY A 257 -12.24 -19.82 -10.49
CA GLY A 257 -11.11 -20.42 -9.80
C GLY A 257 -10.54 -19.48 -8.74
N ALA A 258 -10.70 -19.88 -7.47
CA ALA A 258 -9.98 -19.46 -6.25
C ALA A 258 -9.40 -18.03 -6.15
N THR A 259 -9.97 -17.23 -5.24
CA THR A 259 -9.36 -16.00 -4.69
C THR A 259 -8.02 -16.31 -4.03
N ALA A 260 -6.92 -15.98 -4.71
CA ALA A 260 -5.56 -16.08 -4.17
C ALA A 260 -5.02 -14.67 -3.85
N GLY A 261 -4.58 -14.47 -2.59
CA GLY A 261 -3.69 -13.38 -2.20
C GLY A 261 -4.36 -12.13 -1.63
N GLY A 262 -4.91 -12.21 -0.42
CA GLY A 262 -5.41 -11.04 0.31
C GLY A 262 -4.27 -10.15 0.80
N VAL A 263 -3.77 -9.24 -0.06
CA VAL A 263 -2.86 -8.17 0.34
C VAL A 263 -3.69 -7.01 0.89
N SER A 264 -3.43 -6.65 2.14
CA SER A 264 -4.07 -5.52 2.82
C SER A 264 -3.29 -4.23 2.57
N PHE A 265 -3.99 -3.11 2.30
CA PHE A 265 -3.34 -1.80 2.12
C PHE A 265 -3.92 -0.70 3.02
N TRP A 266 -3.09 0.19 3.55
CA TRP A 266 -3.58 1.41 4.22
C TRP A 266 -3.35 2.61 3.32
N ILE A 267 -4.34 3.49 3.18
CA ILE A 267 -4.08 4.86 2.75
C ILE A 267 -3.96 5.71 4.01
N GLN A 268 -2.80 6.29 4.22
CA GLN A 268 -2.58 7.26 5.29
C GLN A 268 -2.81 8.67 4.71
N GLN A 269 -3.79 9.39 5.23
CA GLN A 269 -3.91 10.83 4.94
C GLN A 269 -2.83 11.58 5.72
N CYS A 270 -2.08 12.46 5.05
CA CYS A 270 -1.30 13.47 5.76
C CYS A 270 -2.28 14.41 6.48
N THR A 271 -2.53 14.20 7.77
CA THR A 271 -2.87 15.34 8.63
C THR A 271 -1.62 16.20 8.73
N ARG A 272 -1.69 17.46 8.30
CA ARG A 272 -0.61 18.47 8.37
C ARG A 272 0.28 18.27 9.60
N TRP A 273 1.59 18.11 9.37
CA TRP A 273 2.61 18.29 10.41
C TRP A 273 3.07 19.74 10.40
#